data_AF-A0A525KHD6-F1
#
_entry.id   AF-A0A525KHD6-F1
#
_cell.length_a   1.000
_cell.length_b   1.000
_cell.length_c   1.000
_cell.angle_alpha   90.00
_cell.angle_beta   90.00
_cell.angle_gamma   90.00
#
_symmetry.space_group_name_H-M   'P 1'
#
loop_
_entity.id
_entity.type
_entity.pdbx_description
1 polymer ?
#
loop_
_entity_poly.entity_id
_entity_poly.type
_entity_poly.pdbx_seq_one_letter_code
_entity_poly.pdbx_strand_id
1 'polypeptide(L)'
;MAQTNEQLRWEITADARPGEAGLAIVSVLGKNAMAPEVAFDMQVEWLPGAEAADVEGRALIILSLLFKELADECERVAGERFERG
;
A
#
# COMPACT_ATOMS: atom_id res chain seq x y z
N MET A 1 14.10 4.46 -23.28
CA MET A 1 12.74 4.14 -22.82
C MET A 1 12.82 2.81 -22.11
N ALA A 2 12.83 2.82 -20.78
CA ALA A 2 12.79 1.57 -20.01
C ALA A 2 11.42 0.94 -20.26
N GLN A 3 11.37 -0.23 -20.90
CA GLN A 3 10.18 -1.05 -20.89
C GLN A 3 10.02 -1.55 -19.45
N THR A 4 9.14 -0.89 -18.70
CA THR A 4 8.62 -1.40 -17.43
C THR A 4 8.26 -2.86 -17.62
N ASN A 5 8.92 -3.76 -16.89
CA ASN A 5 8.67 -5.19 -17.04
C ASN A 5 7.29 -5.48 -16.45
N GLU A 6 6.28 -5.65 -17.31
CA GLU A 6 4.89 -5.88 -16.90
C GLU A 6 4.73 -7.10 -15.97
N GLN A 7 5.68 -8.04 -15.95
CA GLN A 7 5.67 -9.16 -15.01
C GLN A 7 5.97 -8.74 -13.56
N LEU A 8 6.71 -7.65 -13.39
CA LEU A 8 7.08 -7.08 -12.08
C LEU A 8 6.08 -6.03 -11.60
N ARG A 9 5.14 -5.61 -12.46
CA ARG A 9 4.14 -4.60 -12.14
C ARG A 9 3.16 -5.13 -11.09
N TRP A 10 3.03 -4.39 -9.99
CA TRP A 10 2.11 -4.73 -8.91
C TRP A 10 0.75 -4.05 -9.09
N GLU A 11 -0.32 -4.83 -8.95
CA GLU A 11 -1.67 -4.32 -8.72
C GLU A 11 -1.91 -4.29 -7.21
N ILE A 12 -2.22 -3.10 -6.68
CA ILE A 12 -2.50 -2.89 -5.26
C ILE A 12 -3.93 -2.43 -5.07
N THR A 13 -4.64 -3.05 -4.13
CA THR A 13 -5.93 -2.62 -3.62
C THR A 13 -5.83 -2.43 -2.12
N ALA A 14 -6.39 -1.32 -1.61
CA ALA A 14 -6.44 -1.02 -0.20
C ALA A 14 -7.88 -0.69 0.19
N ASP A 15 -8.34 -1.25 1.31
CA ASP A 15 -9.63 -0.94 1.92
C ASP A 15 -9.41 -0.49 3.36
N ALA A 16 -10.12 0.55 3.79
CA ALA A 16 -10.03 1.04 5.15
C ALA A 16 -11.36 0.84 5.87
N ARG A 17 -11.27 0.37 7.10
CA ARG A 17 -12.40 0.22 8.01
C ARG A 17 -12.12 0.86 9.36
N PRO A 18 -13.14 1.45 10.00
CA PRO A 18 -13.00 1.98 11.35
C PRO A 18 -12.61 0.86 12.32
N GLY A 19 -11.65 1.16 13.20
CA GLY A 19 -11.28 0.32 14.33
C GLY A 19 -11.88 0.84 15.63
N GLU A 20 -11.17 0.67 16.75
CA GLU A 20 -11.54 1.31 18.02
C GLU A 20 -11.38 2.84 17.95
N ALA A 21 -11.91 3.57 18.94
CA ALA A 21 -11.82 5.03 18.97
C ALA A 21 -10.36 5.49 18.91
N GLY A 22 -9.98 6.21 17.85
CA GLY A 22 -8.59 6.60 17.62
C GLY A 22 -7.83 5.70 16.66
N LEU A 23 -8.48 4.70 16.04
CA LEU A 23 -7.81 3.69 15.23
C LEU A 23 -8.61 3.34 13.96
N ALA A 24 -7.91 3.16 12.85
CA ALA A 24 -8.43 2.55 11.62
C ALA A 24 -7.56 1.36 11.23
N ILE A 25 -8.19 0.36 10.62
CA ILE A 25 -7.49 -0.77 10.03
C ILE A 25 -7.53 -0.58 8.52
N VAL A 26 -6.37 -0.70 7.88
CA VAL A 26 -6.25 -0.70 6.43
C VAL A 26 -5.73 -2.05 5.98
N SER A 27 -6.56 -2.75 5.24
CA SER A 27 -6.25 -4.04 4.65
C SER A 27 -5.72 -3.83 3.24
N VAL A 28 -4.57 -4.42 2.96
CA VAL A 28 -3.85 -4.25 1.69
C VAL A 28 -3.73 -5.58 1.01
N LEU A 29 -4.04 -5.58 -0.28
CA LEU A 29 -3.87 -6.71 -1.15
C LEU A 29 -3.03 -6.30 -2.35
N GLY A 30 -1.88 -6.95 -2.50
CA GLY A 30 -0.99 -6.77 -3.64
C GLY A 30 -0.82 -8.08 -4.42
N LYS A 31 -0.73 -7.98 -5.75
CA LYS A 31 -0.42 -9.12 -6.62
C LYS A 31 0.37 -8.69 -7.84
N ASN A 32 1.15 -9.60 -8.42
CA ASN A 32 1.74 -9.44 -9.74
C ASN A 32 1.80 -10.80 -10.47
N ALA A 33 2.39 -10.84 -11.67
CA ALA A 33 2.45 -12.07 -12.47
C ALA A 33 3.29 -13.20 -11.82
N MET A 34 4.15 -12.86 -10.85
CA MET A 34 5.08 -13.80 -10.18
C MET A 34 4.67 -14.16 -8.75
N ALA A 35 3.90 -13.29 -8.08
CA ALA A 35 3.42 -13.43 -6.72
C ALA A 35 1.88 -13.35 -6.75
N PRO A 36 1.17 -14.50 -6.62
CA PRO A 36 -0.26 -14.55 -6.87
C PRO A 36 -1.06 -13.68 -5.91
N GLU A 37 -0.64 -13.57 -4.64
CA GLU A 37 -1.29 -12.69 -3.67
C GLU A 37 -0.39 -12.45 -2.44
N VAL A 38 -0.31 -11.20 -1.99
CA VAL A 38 0.29 -10.77 -0.72
C VAL A 38 -0.72 -9.90 0.00
N ALA A 39 -1.06 -10.26 1.23
CA ALA A 39 -2.02 -9.54 2.04
C ALA A 39 -1.43 -9.17 3.41
N PHE A 40 -1.72 -7.96 3.87
CA PHE A 40 -1.38 -7.52 5.22
C PHE A 40 -2.34 -6.44 5.71
N ASP A 41 -2.52 -6.38 7.03
CA ASP A 41 -3.29 -5.34 7.70
C ASP A 41 -2.34 -4.35 8.37
N MET A 42 -2.68 -3.07 8.27
CA MET A 42 -2.01 -1.98 8.98
C MET A 42 -2.99 -1.29 9.93
N GLN A 43 -2.52 -0.98 11.13
CA GLN A 43 -3.27 -0.14 12.06
C GLN A 43 -2.75 1.30 11.96
N VAL A 44 -3.68 2.24 11.86
CA VAL A 44 -3.39 3.67 11.88
C VAL A 44 -4.04 4.26 13.12
N GLU A 45 -3.19 4.72 14.02
CA GLU A 45 -3.60 5.43 15.24
C GLU A 45 -3.60 6.94 15.00
N TRP A 46 -4.54 7.66 15.62
CA TRP A 46 -4.55 9.11 15.67
C TRP A 46 -4.76 9.65 17.07
N LEU A 47 -4.30 10.89 17.26
CA LEU A 47 -4.38 11.57 18.53
C LEU A 47 -5.84 11.92 18.88
N PRO A 48 -6.22 11.86 20.18
CA PRO A 48 -7.50 12.34 20.65
C PRO A 48 -7.73 13.82 20.28
N GLY A 49 -8.89 14.14 19.72
CA GLY A 49 -9.26 15.51 19.32
C GLY A 49 -9.16 15.80 17.82
N ALA A 50 -8.68 14.86 17.02
CA ALA A 50 -8.84 14.90 15.57
C ALA A 50 -10.24 14.36 15.19
N GLU A 51 -11.02 15.10 14.39
CA GLU A 51 -12.37 14.68 14.00
C GLU A 51 -12.31 13.39 13.16
N ALA A 52 -13.00 12.33 13.61
CA ALA A 52 -12.90 10.99 13.02
C ALA A 52 -13.08 10.95 11.49
N ALA A 53 -14.04 11.73 10.96
CA ALA A 53 -14.30 11.77 9.52
C ALA A 53 -13.19 12.44 8.70
N ASP A 54 -12.50 13.46 9.26
CA ASP A 54 -11.37 14.13 8.60
C ASP A 54 -10.10 13.26 8.67
N VAL A 55 -9.96 12.49 9.74
CA VAL A 55 -8.84 11.57 9.92
C VAL A 55 -8.94 10.34 9.04
N GLU A 56 -10.11 9.69 8.94
CA GLU A 56 -10.29 8.51 8.09
C GLU A 56 -10.01 8.84 6.62
N GLY A 57 -10.54 9.97 6.12
CA GLY A 57 -10.31 10.41 4.75
C GLY A 57 -8.84 10.77 4.49
N ARG A 58 -8.17 11.47 5.42
CA ARG A 58 -6.74 11.83 5.27
C ARG A 58 -5.83 10.63 5.42
N ALA A 59 -6.12 9.71 6.33
CA ALA A 59 -5.41 8.44 6.48
C ALA A 59 -5.50 7.65 5.17
N LEU A 60 -6.69 7.51 4.59
CA LEU A 60 -6.89 6.86 3.29
C LEU A 60 -6.05 7.50 2.17
N ILE A 61 -5.98 8.82 2.10
CA ILE A 61 -5.16 9.54 1.10
C ILE A 61 -3.66 9.27 1.33
N ILE A 62 -3.17 9.44 2.56
CA ILE A 62 -1.76 9.23 2.90
C ILE A 62 -1.35 7.79 2.61
N LEU A 63 -2.21 6.83 2.94
CA LEU A 63 -1.97 5.42 2.68
C LEU A 63 -1.98 5.10 1.19
N SER A 64 -2.90 5.69 0.43
CA SER A 64 -2.92 5.55 -1.04
C SER A 64 -1.62 6.05 -1.68
N LEU A 65 -1.06 7.15 -1.15
CA LEU A 65 0.24 7.67 -1.59
C LEU A 65 1.39 6.75 -1.18
N LEU A 66 1.41 6.28 0.07
CA LEU A 66 2.43 5.35 0.57
C LEU A 66 2.45 4.03 -0.20
N PHE A 67 1.28 3.48 -0.57
CA PHE A 67 1.23 2.24 -1.34
C PHE A 67 1.69 2.40 -2.78
N LYS A 68 1.44 3.57 -3.39
CA LYS A 68 2.00 3.88 -4.69
C LYS A 68 3.52 3.90 -4.63
N GLU A 69 4.09 4.59 -3.64
CA GLU A 69 5.55 4.64 -3.45
C GLU A 69 6.13 3.26 -3.12
N LEU A 70 5.44 2.45 -2.31
CA LEU A 70 5.86 1.08 -2.01
C LEU A 70 5.86 0.19 -3.25
N ALA A 71 4.85 0.29 -4.12
CA ALA A 71 4.79 -0.47 -5.36
C ALA A 71 5.94 -0.08 -6.30
N ASP A 72 6.20 1.21 -6.46
CA ASP A 72 7.32 1.74 -7.26
C ASP A 72 8.67 1.24 -6.71
N GLU A 73 8.84 1.24 -5.39
CA GLU A 73 10.05 0.75 -4.71
C GLU A 73 10.22 -0.77 -4.85
N CYS A 74 9.14 -1.55 -4.72
CA CYS A 74 9.16 -2.98 -4.96
C CYS A 74 9.55 -3.31 -6.41
N GLU A 75 9.02 -2.57 -7.39
CA GLU A 75 9.37 -2.74 -8.80
C GLU A 75 10.87 -2.42 -9.02
N ARG A 76 11.35 -1.31 -8.45
CA ARG A 76 12.76 -0.91 -8.53
C ARG A 76 13.68 -1.98 -7.95
N VAL A 77 13.44 -2.43 -6.73
CA VAL A 77 14.27 -3.44 -6.05
C VAL A 77 14.21 -4.79 -6.78
N ALA A 78 13.04 -5.19 -7.29
CA ALA A 78 12.89 -6.42 -8.07
C ALA A 78 13.66 -6.31 -9.40
N GLY A 79 13.58 -5.18 -10.09
CA GLY A 79 14.35 -4.90 -11.30
C GLY A 79 15.85 -4.95 -11.06
N GLU A 80 16.34 -4.29 -10.00
CA GLU A 80 17.76 -4.34 -9.62
C GLU A 80 18.26 -5.74 -9.31
N ARG A 81 17.43 -6.58 -8.67
CA ARG A 81 17.77 -7.98 -8.40
C ARG A 81 17.74 -8.82 -9.67
N PHE A 82 16.74 -8.64 -10.52
CA PHE A 82 16.63 -9.33 -11.79
C PHE A 82 17.82 -9.05 -12.72
N GLU A 83 18.28 -7.80 -12.79
CA GLU A 83 19.48 -7.44 -13.55
C GLU A 83 20.77 -8.06 -12.99
N ARG A 84 20.78 -8.43 -11.70
CA ARG A 84 21.94 -9.05 -11.03
C ARG A 84 21.97 -10.58 -11.12
N GLY A 85 20.89 -11.24 -11.56
CA GLY A 85 20.79 -12.70 -11.73
C GLY A 85 20.05 -13.39 -10.59
#